data_AF-A0A0B5L5T0-F1
#
_entry.id   AF-A0A0B5L5T0-F1
#
_cell.length_a   1.000
_cell.length_b   1.000
_cell.length_c   1.000
_cell.angle_alpha   90.00
_cell.angle_beta   90.00
_cell.angle_gamma   90.00
#
_symmetry.space_group_name_H-M   'P 1'
#
loop_
_entity.id
_entity.type
_entity.pdbx_description
1 polymer ?
#
loop_
_entity_poly.entity_id
_entity_poly.type
_entity_poly.pdbx_seq_one_letter_code
_entity_poly.pdbx_strand_id
1 'polypeptide(L)'
;MQKFNKWELLDNKNVPFIEHGISRFLEKDYLSALHILVPQFESTVRRMFSKAGYSTTSIRKGNTQQEVTFNEFLLRDDVKSTLGNDVHKLIQIVMVEQSGLNLRNEIAHGLIELSNINYTKCILVIYLFLILTRYSIEKND
;
A
#
# COMPACT_ATOMS: atom_id res chain seq x y z
N MET A 1 13.86 1.96 11.32
CA MET A 1 12.56 1.92 12.03
C MET A 1 12.16 3.23 12.72
N GLN A 2 13.08 4.04 13.28
CA GLN A 2 12.68 5.31 13.95
C GLN A 2 11.91 6.34 13.09
N LYS A 3 12.11 6.37 11.76
CA LYS A 3 11.30 7.22 10.86
C LYS A 3 9.86 6.71 10.68
N PHE A 4 9.63 5.40 10.81
CA PHE A 4 8.32 4.77 10.60
C PHE A 4 7.36 5.08 11.75
N ASN A 5 7.83 5.03 12.99
CA ASN A 5 7.02 5.28 14.20
C ASN A 5 6.69 6.76 14.45
N LYS A 6 7.23 7.69 13.63
CA LYS A 6 6.94 9.13 13.72
C LYS A 6 6.05 9.64 12.59
N TRP A 7 5.69 8.78 11.64
CA TRP A 7 4.85 9.19 10.53
C TRP A 7 3.38 9.22 10.99
N GLU A 8 2.82 10.42 11.21
CA GLU A 8 1.48 10.63 11.80
C GLU A 8 0.35 9.91 11.02
N LEU A 9 0.56 9.70 9.73
CA LEU A 9 -0.39 9.04 8.85
C LEU A 9 -0.38 7.51 8.99
N LEU A 10 0.64 6.91 9.61
CA LEU A 10 0.67 5.48 9.91
C LEU A 10 -0.39 5.14 10.97
N ASP A 11 -1.27 4.20 10.65
CA ASP A 11 -2.25 3.70 11.62
C ASP A 11 -1.58 2.64 12.52
N ASN A 12 -1.76 2.78 13.83
CA ASN A 12 -1.21 1.86 14.83
C ASN A 12 -1.66 0.40 14.59
N LYS A 13 -2.78 0.18 13.92
CA LYS A 13 -3.25 -1.16 13.54
C LYS A 13 -2.34 -1.85 12.52
N ASN A 14 -1.66 -1.10 11.66
CA ASN A 14 -0.75 -1.67 10.66
C ASN A 14 0.65 -1.95 11.23
N VAL A 15 1.05 -1.25 12.31
CA VAL A 15 2.42 -1.30 12.84
C VAL A 15 2.90 -2.72 13.14
N PRO A 16 2.18 -3.57 13.91
CA PRO A 16 2.68 -4.91 14.24
C PRO A 16 2.89 -5.78 13.00
N PHE A 17 2.01 -5.66 12.01
CA PHE A 17 2.12 -6.41 10.76
C PHE A 17 3.30 -5.93 9.92
N ILE A 18 3.49 -4.61 9.79
CA ILE A 18 4.60 -4.04 9.02
C ILE A 18 5.93 -4.39 9.70
N GLU A 19 6.04 -4.24 11.02
CA GLU A 19 7.23 -4.62 11.78
C GLU A 19 7.56 -6.11 11.59
N HIS A 20 6.54 -6.98 11.68
CA HIS A 20 6.73 -8.41 11.45
C HIS A 20 7.17 -8.70 10.00
N GLY A 21 6.52 -8.10 9.00
CA GLY A 21 6.88 -8.27 7.59
C GLY A 21 8.31 -7.78 7.28
N ILE A 22 8.74 -6.68 7.88
CA ILE A 22 10.13 -6.20 7.77
C ILE A 22 11.11 -7.17 8.46
N SER A 23 10.76 -7.70 9.64
CA SER A 23 11.58 -8.72 10.31
C SER A 23 11.74 -9.97 9.43
N ARG A 24 10.67 -10.48 8.80
CA ARG A 24 10.74 -11.60 7.85
C ARG A 24 11.69 -11.30 6.69
N PHE A 25 11.62 -10.10 6.13
CA PHE A 25 12.54 -9.66 5.08
C PHE A 25 14.01 -9.69 5.52
N LEU A 26 14.32 -9.17 6.73
CA LEU A 26 15.68 -9.17 7.28
C LEU A 26 16.22 -10.59 7.52
N GLU A 27 15.33 -11.53 7.85
CA GLU A 27 15.64 -12.96 7.98
C GLU A 27 15.70 -13.70 6.64
N LYS A 28 15.56 -12.99 5.50
CA LYS A 28 15.51 -13.52 4.13
C LYS A 28 14.29 -14.43 3.85
N ASP A 29 13.28 -14.39 4.72
CA ASP A 29 11.98 -15.01 4.50
C ASP A 29 11.09 -14.08 3.65
N TYR A 30 11.40 -14.05 2.35
CA TYR A 30 10.70 -13.22 1.36
C TYR A 30 9.26 -13.68 1.12
N LEU A 31 8.98 -14.96 1.32
CA LEU A 31 7.65 -15.54 1.19
C LEU A 31 6.71 -14.90 2.19
N SER A 32 7.05 -14.98 3.48
CA SER A 32 6.24 -14.37 4.52
C SER A 32 6.23 -12.84 4.39
N ALA A 33 7.39 -12.24 4.08
CA ALA A 33 7.50 -10.79 3.95
C ALA A 33 6.54 -10.23 2.90
N LEU A 34 6.48 -10.79 1.69
CA LEU A 34 5.56 -10.30 0.65
C LEU A 34 4.10 -10.49 1.02
N HIS A 35 3.73 -11.67 1.52
CA HIS A 35 2.34 -11.98 1.88
C HIS A 35 1.81 -11.10 3.02
N ILE A 36 2.70 -10.62 3.89
CA ILE A 36 2.36 -9.64 4.93
C ILE A 36 2.38 -8.22 4.35
N LEU A 37 3.48 -7.79 3.74
CA LEU A 37 3.71 -6.38 3.41
C LEU A 37 2.81 -5.87 2.28
N VAL A 38 2.46 -6.69 1.28
CA VAL A 38 1.67 -6.25 0.13
C VAL A 38 0.24 -5.86 0.52
N PRO A 39 -0.55 -6.70 1.23
CA PRO A 39 -1.87 -6.30 1.72
C PRO A 39 -1.80 -5.12 2.70
N GLN A 40 -0.75 -5.07 3.54
CA GLN A 40 -0.56 -3.99 4.50
C GLN A 40 -0.22 -2.66 3.83
N PHE A 41 0.45 -2.68 2.68
CA PHE A 41 0.72 -1.48 1.90
C PHE A 41 -0.59 -0.84 1.41
N GLU A 42 -1.48 -1.64 0.81
CA GLU A 42 -2.81 -1.16 0.40
C GLU A 42 -3.59 -0.59 1.59
N SER A 43 -3.64 -1.33 2.71
CA SER A 43 -4.31 -0.90 3.94
C SER A 43 -3.75 0.42 4.46
N THR A 44 -2.42 0.59 4.41
CA THR A 44 -1.72 1.81 4.84
C THR A 44 -2.06 2.99 3.94
N VAL A 45 -2.03 2.82 2.61
CA VAL A 45 -2.41 3.87 1.66
C VAL A 45 -3.85 4.32 1.91
N ARG A 46 -4.80 3.38 2.04
CA ARG A 46 -6.20 3.71 2.31
C ARG A 46 -6.35 4.50 3.61
N ARG A 47 -5.74 4.03 4.70
CA ARG A 47 -5.82 4.70 6.01
C ARG A 47 -5.16 6.07 6.00
N MET A 48 -4.06 6.23 5.27
CA MET A 48 -3.40 7.51 5.05
C MET A 48 -4.37 8.52 4.42
N PHE A 49 -5.06 8.14 3.34
CA PHE A 49 -6.06 9.00 2.69
C PHE A 49 -7.29 9.25 3.56
N SER A 50 -7.76 8.23 4.28
CA SER A 50 -8.88 8.38 5.22
C SER A 50 -8.56 9.39 6.34
N LYS A 51 -7.35 9.35 6.90
CA LYS A 51 -6.88 10.32 7.90
C LYS A 51 -6.76 11.74 7.33
N ALA A 52 -6.46 11.86 6.04
CA ALA A 52 -6.43 13.14 5.34
C ALA A 52 -7.82 13.65 4.91
N GLY A 53 -8.91 12.99 5.34
CA GLY A 53 -10.29 13.42 5.09
C GLY A 53 -10.89 12.94 3.77
N TYR A 54 -10.16 12.14 2.99
CA TYR A 54 -10.68 11.56 1.75
C TYR A 54 -11.53 10.32 2.06
N SER A 55 -12.69 10.20 1.42
CA SER A 55 -13.49 8.97 1.52
C SER A 55 -12.68 7.79 1.00
N THR A 56 -12.73 6.61 1.63
CA THR A 56 -12.10 5.38 1.09
C THR A 56 -13.13 4.38 0.56
N THR A 57 -14.42 4.71 0.71
CA THR A 57 -15.56 3.91 0.25
C THR A 57 -16.36 4.71 -0.77
N SER A 58 -17.05 4.01 -1.69
CA SER A 58 -18.02 4.64 -2.58
C SER A 58 -19.42 4.25 -2.14
N ILE A 59 -20.29 5.23 -2.02
CA ILE A 59 -21.73 5.00 -1.90
C ILE A 59 -22.24 4.97 -3.35
N ARG A 60 -22.57 3.79 -3.88
CA ARG A 60 -23.33 3.69 -5.14
C ARG A 60 -24.81 3.98 -4.85
N LYS A 61 -25.56 4.42 -5.87
CA LYS A 61 -27.02 4.61 -5.78
C LYS A 61 -27.70 3.28 -5.41
N GLY A 62 -28.24 3.21 -4.19
CA GLY A 62 -28.78 2.00 -3.56
C GLY A 62 -28.04 1.78 -2.24
N ASN A 63 -28.76 1.60 -1.13
CA ASN A 63 -28.27 1.66 0.26
C ASN A 63 -27.20 0.61 0.68
N THR A 64 -26.35 0.14 -0.24
CA THR A 64 -25.29 -0.81 0.00
C THR A 64 -23.94 -0.11 -0.19
N GLN A 65 -23.20 0.07 0.90
CA GLN A 65 -21.80 0.50 0.82
C GLN A 65 -20.98 -0.65 0.23
N GLN A 66 -20.38 -0.43 -0.95
CA GLN A 66 -19.40 -1.36 -1.51
C GLN A 66 -18.00 -0.79 -1.32
N GLU A 67 -17.09 -1.66 -0.88
CA GLU A 67 -15.68 -1.35 -0.78
C GLU A 67 -15.10 -1.16 -2.18
N VAL A 68 -14.50 0.01 -2.43
CA VAL A 68 -13.89 0.34 -3.74
C VAL A 68 -12.61 -0.48 -3.90
N THR A 69 -12.42 -1.12 -5.05
CA THR A 69 -11.19 -1.89 -5.31
C THR A 69 -9.95 -0.98 -5.23
N PHE A 70 -8.77 -1.55 -4.99
CA PHE A 70 -7.57 -0.71 -4.87
C PHE A 70 -7.23 0.00 -6.16
N ASN A 71 -7.49 -0.67 -7.28
CA ASN A 71 -7.33 -0.10 -8.61
C ASN A 71 -8.23 1.13 -8.79
N GLU A 72 -9.54 0.97 -8.56
CA GLU A 72 -10.50 2.08 -8.67
C GLU A 72 -10.15 3.23 -7.71
N PHE A 73 -9.69 2.90 -6.49
CA PHE A 73 -9.23 3.90 -5.52
C PHE A 73 -8.07 4.72 -6.07
N LEU A 74 -7.04 4.08 -6.62
CA LEU A 74 -5.89 4.76 -7.22
C LEU A 74 -6.25 5.56 -8.48
N LEU A 75 -7.33 5.23 -9.17
CA LEU A 75 -7.74 5.95 -10.38
C LEU A 75 -8.43 7.30 -10.11
N ARG A 76 -8.77 7.60 -8.85
CA ARG A 76 -9.41 8.87 -8.51
C ARG A 76 -8.44 10.05 -8.64
N ASP A 77 -8.99 11.18 -9.07
CA ASP A 77 -8.19 12.39 -9.34
C ASP A 77 -7.57 12.99 -8.09
N ASP A 78 -8.29 12.94 -6.95
CA ASP A 78 -7.76 13.36 -5.65
C ASP A 78 -6.56 12.51 -5.22
N VAL A 79 -6.65 11.19 -5.38
CA VAL A 79 -5.55 10.26 -5.07
C VAL A 79 -4.35 10.49 -5.97
N LYS A 80 -4.57 10.64 -7.28
CA LYS A 80 -3.51 10.96 -8.26
C LYS A 80 -2.82 12.28 -7.93
N SER A 81 -3.60 13.32 -7.65
CA SER A 81 -3.07 14.65 -7.35
C SER A 81 -2.25 14.64 -6.07
N THR A 82 -2.71 13.97 -5.01
CA THR A 82 -1.99 13.89 -3.73
C THR A 82 -0.69 13.10 -3.84
N LEU A 83 -0.69 11.97 -4.57
CA LEU A 83 0.52 11.17 -4.73
C LEU A 83 1.54 11.82 -5.68
N GLY A 84 1.06 12.56 -6.69
CA GLY A 84 1.87 13.02 -7.81
C GLY A 84 2.17 11.88 -8.80
N ASN A 85 2.47 12.25 -10.04
CA ASN A 85 2.57 11.31 -11.17
C ASN A 85 3.57 10.17 -10.94
N ASP A 86 4.78 10.48 -10.45
CA ASP A 86 5.85 9.48 -10.34
C ASP A 86 5.52 8.40 -9.31
N VAL A 87 5.09 8.82 -8.11
CA VAL A 87 4.74 7.89 -7.03
C VAL A 87 3.47 7.12 -7.37
N HIS A 88 2.47 7.80 -7.94
CA HIS A 88 1.24 7.16 -8.40
C HIS A 88 1.53 6.05 -9.42
N LYS A 89 2.33 6.35 -10.46
CA LYS A 89 2.65 5.37 -11.50
C LYS A 89 3.50 4.22 -10.97
N LEU A 90 4.44 4.50 -10.07
CA LEU A 90 5.22 3.45 -9.40
C LEU A 90 4.32 2.49 -8.60
N ILE A 91 3.38 3.02 -7.81
CA ILE A 91 2.43 2.20 -7.06
C ILE A 91 1.57 1.36 -8.02
N GLN A 92 1.09 1.96 -9.11
CA GLN A 92 0.31 1.24 -10.13
C GLN A 92 1.10 0.07 -10.71
N ILE A 93 2.32 0.30 -11.22
CA ILE A 93 3.14 -0.73 -11.85
C ILE A 93 3.48 -1.85 -10.86
N VAL A 94 3.82 -1.52 -9.61
CA VAL A 94 4.24 -2.52 -8.62
C VAL A 94 3.05 -3.31 -8.07
N MET A 95 1.95 -2.63 -7.76
CA MET A 95 0.86 -3.23 -7.00
C MET A 95 -0.26 -3.76 -7.88
N VAL A 96 -0.68 -3.07 -8.94
CA VAL A 96 -2.01 -3.26 -9.54
C VAL A 96 -2.01 -3.54 -11.05
N GLU A 97 -1.06 -2.98 -11.79
CA GLU A 97 -1.06 -3.03 -13.26
C GLU A 97 -0.69 -4.45 -13.73
N GLN A 98 -1.55 -5.06 -14.57
CA GLN A 98 -1.36 -6.43 -15.05
C GLN A 98 -0.12 -6.59 -15.93
N SER A 99 0.27 -5.54 -16.67
CA SER A 99 1.52 -5.50 -17.44
C SER A 99 2.75 -5.17 -16.56
N GLY A 100 2.53 -4.83 -15.28
CA GLY A 100 3.57 -4.59 -14.29
C GLY A 100 3.85 -5.82 -13.44
N LEU A 101 4.20 -5.61 -12.17
CA LEU A 101 4.44 -6.71 -11.22
C LEU A 101 3.14 -7.27 -10.64
N ASN A 102 2.06 -6.48 -10.66
CA ASN A 102 0.71 -6.89 -10.24
C ASN A 102 0.63 -7.51 -8.82
N LEU A 103 1.57 -7.18 -7.92
CA LEU A 103 1.82 -7.96 -6.70
C LEU A 103 0.59 -8.09 -5.80
N ARG A 104 -0.25 -7.06 -5.74
CA ARG A 104 -1.47 -7.06 -4.94
C ARG A 104 -2.42 -8.15 -5.40
N ASN A 105 -2.65 -8.26 -6.71
CA ASN A 105 -3.59 -9.23 -7.25
C ASN A 105 -3.00 -10.64 -7.22
N GLU A 106 -1.71 -10.79 -7.57
CA GLU A 106 -1.02 -12.08 -7.52
C GLU A 106 -1.05 -12.70 -6.12
N ILE A 107 -0.82 -11.90 -5.08
CA ILE A 107 -0.86 -12.36 -3.67
C ILE A 107 -2.29 -12.56 -3.19
N ALA A 108 -3.20 -11.60 -3.43
CA ALA A 108 -4.57 -11.68 -2.93
C ALA A 108 -5.37 -12.85 -3.53
N HIS A 109 -5.06 -13.24 -4.78
CA HIS A 109 -5.71 -14.35 -5.46
C HIS A 109 -4.90 -15.66 -5.39
N GLY A 110 -3.72 -15.66 -4.76
CA GLY A 110 -2.88 -16.85 -4.65
C GLY A 110 -2.31 -17.34 -5.99
N LEU A 111 -2.12 -16.43 -6.94
CA LEU A 111 -1.59 -16.72 -8.28
C LEU A 111 -0.05 -16.65 -8.33
N ILE A 112 0.57 -16.04 -7.32
CA ILE A 112 2.02 -15.86 -7.28
C ILE A 112 2.77 -17.19 -7.18
N GLU A 113 3.72 -17.40 -8.10
CA GLU A 113 4.64 -18.54 -8.03
C GLU A 113 5.80 -18.29 -7.07
N LEU A 114 6.37 -19.35 -6.47
CA LEU A 114 7.51 -19.24 -5.57
C LEU A 114 8.77 -18.68 -6.27
N SER A 115 8.97 -19.00 -7.55
CA SER A 115 10.03 -18.44 -8.41
C SER A 115 9.99 -16.90 -8.46
N ASN A 116 8.79 -16.35 -8.30
CA ASN A 116 8.48 -14.95 -8.35
C ASN A 116 8.56 -14.27 -6.99
N ILE A 117 8.99 -14.97 -5.93
CA ILE A 117 9.17 -14.43 -4.58
C ILE A 117 10.67 -14.24 -4.34
N ASN A 118 11.14 -12.99 -4.39
CA ASN A 118 12.56 -12.69 -4.32
C ASN A 118 12.84 -11.35 -3.62
N TYR A 119 14.11 -11.15 -3.31
CA TYR A 119 14.63 -9.93 -2.68
C TYR A 119 14.16 -8.65 -3.38
N THR A 120 14.23 -8.62 -4.72
CA THR A 120 13.91 -7.43 -5.53
C THR A 120 12.46 -6.98 -5.33
N LYS A 121 11.50 -7.91 -5.35
CA LYS A 121 10.10 -7.58 -5.11
C LYS A 121 9.85 -7.15 -3.67
N CYS A 122 10.46 -7.82 -2.70
CA CYS A 122 10.37 -7.41 -1.29
C CYS A 122 10.89 -5.99 -1.05
N ILE A 123 12.10 -5.69 -1.54
CA ILE A 123 12.72 -4.39 -1.32
C ILE A 123 11.96 -3.28 -2.03
N LEU A 124 11.32 -3.55 -3.18
CA LEU A 124 10.43 -2.61 -3.84
C LEU A 124 9.21 -2.28 -2.98
N VAL A 125 8.56 -3.27 -2.36
CA VAL A 125 7.41 -3.03 -1.47
C VAL A 125 7.84 -2.23 -0.23
N ILE A 126 9.00 -2.57 0.36
CA ILE A 126 9.58 -1.80 1.47
C ILE A 126 9.92 -0.37 1.02
N TYR A 127 10.42 -0.18 -0.19
CA TYR A 127 10.70 1.14 -0.75
C TYR A 127 9.43 1.96 -0.92
N LEU A 128 8.32 1.36 -1.38
CA LEU A 128 7.03 2.05 -1.43
C LEU A 128 6.60 2.55 -0.05
N PHE A 129 6.73 1.72 0.98
CA PHE A 129 6.49 2.08 2.37
C PHE A 129 7.34 3.28 2.81
N LEU A 130 8.62 3.32 2.44
CA LEU A 130 9.50 4.46 2.72
C LEU A 130 9.08 5.72 1.96
N ILE A 131 8.63 5.61 0.70
CA ILE A 131 8.10 6.74 -0.06
C ILE A 131 6.90 7.35 0.65
N LEU A 132 5.99 6.54 1.19
CA LEU A 132 4.81 7.05 1.88
C LEU A 132 5.16 7.95 3.07
N THR A 133 6.31 7.73 3.73
CA THR A 133 6.76 8.58 4.84
C THR A 133 7.10 10.03 4.44
N ARG A 134 7.12 10.33 3.14
CA ARG A 134 7.32 11.69 2.60
C ARG A 134 6.05 12.55 2.62
N TYR A 135 4.88 11.96 2.82
CA TYR A 135 3.61 12.69 2.85
C TYR A 135 3.27 13.10 4.29
N SER A 136 2.67 14.28 4.46
CA SER A 136 2.15 14.78 5.73
C SER A 136 0.80 15.43 5.49
N ILE A 137 -0.02 15.52 6.54
CA ILE A 137 -1.23 16.34 6.49
C ILE A 137 -0.78 17.79 6.65
N GLU A 138 -1.10 18.65 5.69
CA GLU A 138 -1.00 20.10 5.91
C GLU A 138 -2.03 20.48 6.98
N LYS A 139 -1.56 20.92 8.14
CA LYS A 139 -2.43 21.57 9.13
C LYS A 139 -2.69 22.98 8.61
N ASN A 140 -3.90 23.22 8.12
CA ASN A 140 -4.37 24.58 7.95
C ASN A 140 -4.62 25.12 9.37
N ASP A 141 -3.68 25.91 9.88
CA ASP A 141 -3.86 26.77 11.05
C ASP A 141 -4.78 27.96 10.72
#